data_AF-A0A452H820-F1
#
_entry.id   AF-A0A452H820-F1
#
_cell.length_a   1.000
_cell.length_b   1.000
_cell.length_c   1.000
_cell.angle_alpha   90.00
_cell.angle_beta   90.00
_cell.angle_gamma   90.00
#
_symmetry.space_group_name_H-M   'P 1'
#
loop_
_entity.id
_entity.type
_entity.pdbx_description
1 polymer ?
#
loop_
_entity_poly.entity_id
_entity_poly.type
_entity_poly.pdbx_seq_one_letter_code
_entity_poly.pdbx_strand_id
1 'polypeptide(L)'
;MTPSQVTFEVRGTSVQGEVFAICGSCSALGNWNPQTAVVLQADDADGTLWKTTIELTRGVAVQYRYFKGCFLEPKTIDGPCQVIVHKWETHLQPRSITPLENDITVDDGQFGIHNGVQTLDSGWLSCQTEIRLRLHYSEKPPVSISKNKFKKSRFRVKLTLEGLEEDHDDDNQDKTVTQKMSNTLEISLISDTEYKSRHSQPECGYGLQPDRWTEYSIQTMEPDNLELVFDFFEEDLSERVLQGDELPGHVGTACLLSSMIAELGKSAGILTLPIMSRSSRKTIGKVRVDYIIIKPISGYICDMQASYAKYWRPRTTLDVGHRGAGNSTTTTKLAKVQENTIASLRNAASHGAAFVEFDVHLSKDHVPVVYHDLTCCMAMKKKCDAEPLELFEIPVKELSYDQLQLLKLAHVTALKLKDHNASFKGEESPASENQPFPSLQTVLESLPEDVGFNIEIKWICQQRDGKWDGNLSTYFDMNLFLDIILKTILENAGRRRIIFSSFDADICTMIRQKQNKYPVLFLTQGKSDIYPELMDLRSRTTPIAMSFAQFENLLGINVHTEDLLRNPSYIQEAKSKGLVIFCWGDDTNDPENRKKLREYGINGLIYDRYFFFRYFFRITVPKVSI
;
A
#
# COMPACT_ATOMS: atom_id res chain seq x y z
N MET A 1 11.82 -20.98 37.89
CA MET A 1 11.49 -21.58 36.58
C MET A 1 12.68 -22.45 36.18
N THR A 2 12.46 -23.67 35.69
CA THR A 2 13.57 -24.57 35.34
C THR A 2 14.00 -24.28 33.89
N PRO A 3 15.26 -23.94 33.63
CA PRO A 3 15.74 -23.67 32.28
C PRO A 3 15.85 -24.95 31.44
N SER A 4 15.84 -24.77 30.12
CA SER A 4 16.08 -25.77 29.08
C SER A 4 16.88 -25.12 27.97
N GLN A 5 18.01 -25.71 27.58
CA GLN A 5 18.81 -25.26 26.44
C GLN A 5 18.20 -25.85 25.18
N VAL A 6 17.70 -24.98 24.29
CA VAL A 6 17.05 -25.42 23.05
C VAL A 6 17.87 -24.94 21.87
N THR A 7 18.44 -25.89 21.13
CA THR A 7 19.14 -25.63 19.87
C THR A 7 18.13 -25.69 18.72
N PHE A 8 17.96 -24.57 18.03
CA PHE A 8 17.14 -24.45 16.84
C PHE A 8 18.00 -24.60 15.60
N GLU A 9 17.58 -25.41 14.64
CA GLU A 9 18.28 -25.68 13.39
C GLU A 9 17.33 -25.45 12.20
N VAL A 10 17.78 -24.67 11.21
CA VAL A 10 17.04 -24.45 9.96
C VAL A 10 18.01 -24.43 8.78
N ARG A 11 17.54 -24.88 7.61
CA ARG A 11 18.34 -24.92 6.39
C ARG A 11 17.87 -23.89 5.37
N GLY A 12 18.83 -23.29 4.68
CA GLY A 12 18.62 -22.48 3.50
C GLY A 12 19.85 -21.65 3.11
N THR A 13 19.82 -21.09 1.91
CA THR A 13 20.93 -20.28 1.37
C THR A 13 20.78 -18.81 1.71
N SER A 14 21.89 -18.11 1.93
CA SER A 14 21.92 -16.67 2.18
C SER A 14 22.88 -15.97 1.21
N VAL A 15 22.67 -14.68 0.96
CA VAL A 15 23.65 -13.84 0.24
C VAL A 15 24.63 -13.19 1.23
N GLN A 16 25.76 -12.67 0.74
CA GLN A 16 26.74 -12.02 1.60
C GLN A 16 26.11 -10.85 2.37
N GLY A 17 26.31 -10.83 3.70
CA GLY A 17 25.74 -9.83 4.61
C GLY A 17 24.32 -10.14 5.13
N GLU A 18 23.62 -11.10 4.53
CA GLU A 18 22.32 -11.56 5.01
C GLU A 18 22.49 -12.76 5.97
N VAL A 19 21.76 -12.75 7.09
CA VAL A 19 21.77 -13.83 8.09
C VAL A 19 20.35 -14.34 8.35
N PHE A 20 20.26 -15.57 8.86
CA PHE A 20 19.01 -16.08 9.43
C PHE A 20 18.86 -15.63 10.87
N ALA A 21 17.62 -15.36 11.26
CA ALA A 21 17.26 -15.02 12.63
C ALA A 21 15.94 -15.67 13.04
N ILE A 22 15.77 -15.87 14.35
CA ILE A 22 14.57 -16.40 14.98
C ILE A 22 13.95 -15.35 15.91
N CYS A 23 12.63 -15.19 15.82
CA CYS A 23 11.86 -14.28 16.64
C CYS A 23 10.58 -14.96 17.15
N GLY A 24 10.14 -14.66 18.37
CA GLY A 24 9.10 -15.45 19.03
C GLY A 24 8.46 -14.82 20.24
N SER A 25 7.56 -15.57 20.88
CA SER A 25 6.59 -15.08 21.85
C SER A 25 7.12 -14.78 23.25
N CYS A 26 8.41 -15.02 23.51
CA CYS A 26 9.03 -14.80 24.82
C CYS A 26 10.20 -13.82 24.73
N SER A 27 10.64 -13.32 25.88
CA SER A 27 11.74 -12.35 25.97
C SER A 27 13.06 -12.87 25.39
N ALA A 28 13.35 -14.16 25.55
CA ALA A 28 14.54 -14.80 24.97
C ALA A 28 14.52 -14.84 23.43
N LEU A 29 13.35 -14.64 22.82
CA LEU A 29 13.15 -14.58 21.37
C LEU A 29 12.65 -13.20 20.91
N GLY A 30 12.78 -12.17 21.76
CA GLY A 30 12.47 -10.79 21.39
C GLY A 30 10.99 -10.40 21.36
N ASN A 31 10.08 -11.20 21.93
CA ASN A 31 8.63 -10.89 21.98
C ASN A 31 8.04 -10.42 20.63
N TRP A 32 8.35 -11.15 19.55
CA TRP A 32 7.96 -10.84 18.17
C TRP A 32 8.55 -9.56 17.56
N ASN A 33 9.40 -8.82 18.29
CA ASN A 33 10.09 -7.66 17.74
C ASN A 33 11.36 -8.10 16.97
N PRO A 34 11.45 -7.85 15.65
CA PRO A 34 12.60 -8.24 14.85
C PRO A 34 13.92 -7.57 15.30
N GLN A 35 13.86 -6.39 15.92
CA GLN A 35 15.05 -5.68 16.42
C GLN A 35 15.73 -6.40 17.59
N THR A 36 14.99 -7.28 18.28
CA THR A 36 15.47 -8.08 19.42
C THR A 36 15.48 -9.57 19.11
N ALA A 37 15.42 -9.93 17.83
CA ALA A 37 15.52 -11.31 17.37
C ALA A 37 16.91 -11.89 17.59
N VAL A 38 17.00 -13.21 17.65
CA VAL A 38 18.27 -13.93 17.85
C VAL A 38 18.82 -14.34 16.48
N VAL A 39 20.05 -13.93 16.18
CA VAL A 39 20.76 -14.32 14.96
C VAL A 39 21.24 -15.77 15.06
N LEU A 40 21.10 -16.52 13.97
CA LEU A 40 21.63 -17.88 13.83
C LEU A 40 23.04 -17.84 13.24
N GLN A 41 23.85 -18.82 13.61
CA GLN A 41 25.19 -19.03 13.07
C GLN A 41 25.14 -20.09 11.98
N ALA A 42 25.77 -19.81 10.85
CA ALA A 42 25.97 -20.81 9.80
C ALA A 42 26.89 -21.92 10.32
N ASP A 43 26.60 -23.16 9.94
CA ASP A 43 27.47 -24.29 10.22
C ASP A 43 28.66 -24.32 9.23
N ASP A 44 29.87 -24.44 9.76
CA ASP A 44 31.09 -24.44 8.94
C ASP A 44 31.18 -25.65 7.99
N ALA A 45 30.54 -26.77 8.34
CA ALA A 45 30.59 -28.01 7.55
C ALA A 45 29.43 -28.09 6.55
N ASP A 46 28.25 -27.58 6.91
CA ASP A 46 27.09 -27.45 6.03
C ASP A 46 26.71 -25.97 5.88
N GLY A 47 27.19 -25.33 4.80
CA GLY A 47 26.90 -23.93 4.50
C GLY A 47 25.42 -23.62 4.24
N THR A 48 24.52 -24.61 4.31
CA THR A 48 23.07 -24.40 4.29
C THR A 48 22.43 -24.50 5.66
N LEU A 49 23.10 -25.09 6.66
CA LEU A 49 22.57 -25.26 8.01
C LEU A 49 22.87 -24.02 8.86
N TRP A 50 21.86 -23.54 9.56
CA TRP A 50 21.94 -22.40 10.48
C TRP A 50 21.42 -22.82 11.84
N LYS A 51 22.13 -22.49 12.91
CA LYS A 51 21.77 -22.91 14.26
C LYS A 51 22.00 -21.84 15.33
N THR A 52 21.23 -21.91 16.40
CA THR A 52 21.44 -21.11 17.62
C THR A 52 20.88 -21.87 18.83
N THR A 53 21.48 -21.66 20.00
CA THR A 53 21.02 -22.27 21.25
C THR A 53 20.49 -21.19 22.18
N ILE A 54 19.26 -21.37 22.67
CA ILE A 54 18.54 -20.38 23.44
C ILE A 54 18.01 -21.03 24.72
N GLU A 55 18.21 -20.35 25.85
CA GLU A 55 17.64 -20.78 27.12
C GLU A 55 16.15 -20.44 27.18
N LEU A 56 15.31 -21.48 27.25
CA LEU A 56 13.86 -21.37 27.38
C LEU A 56 13.39 -21.95 28.71
N THR A 57 12.16 -21.58 29.11
CA THR A 57 11.55 -22.14 30.32
C THR A 57 10.90 -23.49 30.04
N ARG A 58 11.26 -24.51 30.82
CA ARG A 58 10.68 -25.85 30.70
C ARG A 58 9.19 -25.86 31.01
N GLY A 59 8.44 -26.63 30.23
CA GLY A 59 6.99 -26.80 30.36
C GLY A 59 6.17 -25.61 29.86
N VAL A 60 6.81 -24.55 29.35
CA VAL A 60 6.14 -23.38 28.80
C VAL A 60 6.18 -23.46 27.28
N ALA A 61 5.01 -23.40 26.65
CA ALA A 61 4.91 -23.36 25.19
C ALA A 61 5.44 -22.03 24.66
N VAL A 62 6.29 -22.09 23.63
CA VAL A 62 6.89 -20.94 22.96
C VAL A 62 6.56 -21.04 21.47
N GLN A 63 6.11 -19.94 20.90
CA GLN A 63 5.87 -19.79 19.46
C GLN A 63 6.98 -18.96 18.83
N TYR A 64 7.35 -19.28 17.60
CA TYR A 64 8.44 -18.59 16.90
C TYR A 64 8.33 -18.68 15.38
N ARG A 65 9.13 -17.87 14.70
CA ARG A 65 9.28 -17.81 13.24
C ARG A 65 10.73 -17.53 12.88
N TYR A 66 11.13 -17.99 11.71
CA TYR A 66 12.39 -17.59 11.11
C TYR A 66 12.22 -16.42 10.13
N PHE A 67 13.29 -15.66 9.95
CA PHE A 67 13.42 -14.69 8.87
C PHE A 67 14.88 -14.55 8.42
N LYS A 68 15.05 -13.90 7.27
CA LYS A 68 16.34 -13.47 6.73
C LYS A 68 16.42 -11.97 6.67
N GLY A 69 17.59 -11.43 6.99
CA GLY A 69 17.78 -9.99 7.03
C GLY A 69 19.20 -9.57 7.35
N CYS A 70 19.38 -8.26 7.50
CA CYS A 70 20.65 -7.66 7.93
C CYS A 70 20.47 -7.04 9.32
N PHE A 71 21.44 -7.27 10.20
CA PHE A 71 21.52 -6.66 11.53
C PHE A 71 22.61 -5.61 11.48
N LEU A 72 22.23 -4.34 11.67
CA LEU A 72 23.13 -3.20 11.58
C LEU A 72 23.67 -2.86 12.95
N GLU A 73 24.95 -2.49 13.00
CA GLU A 73 25.57 -1.99 14.21
C GLU A 73 24.82 -0.75 14.72
N PRO A 74 24.51 -0.69 16.02
CA PRO A 74 23.92 0.50 16.61
C PRO A 74 24.78 1.74 16.34
N LYS A 75 24.14 2.86 15.97
CA LYS A 75 24.83 4.15 15.79
C LYS A 75 25.42 4.71 17.10
N THR A 76 24.98 4.19 18.25
CA THR A 76 25.43 4.57 19.59
C THR A 76 25.63 3.30 20.41
N ILE A 77 26.57 3.31 21.37
CA ILE A 77 26.90 2.15 22.21
C ILE A 77 25.64 1.52 22.88
N ASP A 78 24.69 2.37 23.29
CA ASP A 78 23.42 1.94 23.91
C ASP A 78 22.21 2.00 22.95
N GLY A 79 22.45 2.15 21.65
CA GLY A 79 21.39 2.27 20.65
C GLY A 79 20.75 0.92 20.31
N PRO A 80 19.48 0.89 19.88
CA PRO A 80 18.89 -0.34 19.37
C PRO A 80 19.58 -0.78 18.07
N CYS A 81 19.77 -2.09 17.92
CA CYS A 81 20.16 -2.68 16.63
C CYS A 81 19.07 -2.39 15.59
N GLN A 82 19.47 -1.88 14.43
CA GLN A 82 18.54 -1.69 13.32
C GLN A 82 18.53 -2.96 12.48
N VAL A 83 17.35 -3.52 12.27
CA VAL A 83 17.19 -4.80 11.56
C VAL A 83 16.39 -4.59 10.30
N ILE A 84 16.98 -4.97 9.16
CA ILE A 84 16.31 -5.00 7.86
C ILE A 84 15.77 -6.42 7.66
N VAL A 85 14.47 -6.55 7.43
CA VAL A 85 13.84 -7.85 7.14
C VAL A 85 13.69 -7.98 5.63
N HIS A 86 14.36 -8.96 5.01
CA HIS A 86 14.23 -9.22 3.58
C HIS A 86 13.10 -10.21 3.29
N LYS A 87 13.09 -11.35 3.99
CA LYS A 87 12.07 -12.40 3.85
C LYS A 87 11.75 -13.05 5.18
N TRP A 88 10.50 -13.45 5.40
CA TRP A 88 10.09 -14.06 6.66
C TRP A 88 8.94 -15.06 6.51
N GLU A 89 8.80 -15.94 7.49
CA GLU A 89 7.75 -16.97 7.53
C GLU A 89 6.38 -16.39 7.90
N THR A 90 5.40 -16.49 7.01
CA THR A 90 4.05 -15.89 7.18
C THR A 90 2.93 -16.89 7.39
N HIS A 91 3.25 -18.13 7.78
CA HIS A 91 2.23 -19.15 8.12
C HIS A 91 1.23 -18.63 9.15
N LEU A 92 -0.06 -18.91 9.02
CA LEU A 92 -1.08 -18.43 9.96
C LEU A 92 -0.81 -18.87 11.40
N GLN A 93 -0.33 -20.10 11.57
CA GLN A 93 0.15 -20.62 12.84
C GLN A 93 1.69 -20.55 12.83
N PRO A 94 2.31 -19.83 13.77
CA PRO A 94 3.75 -19.89 13.96
C PRO A 94 4.22 -21.31 14.31
N ARG A 95 5.52 -21.57 14.21
CA ARG A 95 6.14 -22.76 14.76
C ARG A 95 6.00 -22.75 16.28
N SER A 96 6.04 -23.92 16.92
CA SER A 96 5.88 -24.01 18.37
C SER A 96 6.67 -25.15 18.99
N ILE A 97 7.22 -24.91 20.18
CA ILE A 97 7.85 -25.93 21.02
C ILE A 97 7.39 -25.79 22.47
N THR A 98 7.31 -26.91 23.20
CA THR A 98 7.22 -26.92 24.67
C THR A 98 8.42 -27.71 25.20
N PRO A 99 9.47 -27.05 25.70
CA PRO A 99 10.68 -27.75 26.14
C PRO A 99 10.39 -28.62 27.37
N LEU A 100 10.67 -29.92 27.32
CA LEU A 100 10.43 -30.86 28.43
C LEU A 100 11.73 -31.39 29.07
N GLU A 101 12.85 -31.29 28.36
CA GLU A 101 14.15 -31.83 28.77
C GLU A 101 15.14 -30.71 29.14
N ASN A 102 16.33 -31.09 29.63
CA ASN A 102 17.38 -30.11 29.91
C ASN A 102 17.96 -29.52 28.63
N ASP A 103 18.12 -30.35 27.60
CA ASP A 103 18.76 -30.02 26.33
C ASP A 103 17.89 -30.61 25.21
N ILE A 104 17.52 -29.81 24.22
CA ILE A 104 16.68 -30.24 23.09
C ILE A 104 17.23 -29.66 21.80
N THR A 105 17.30 -30.47 20.75
CA THR A 105 17.56 -29.99 19.39
C THR A 105 16.29 -30.06 18.55
N VAL A 106 15.98 -28.97 17.87
CA VAL A 106 14.81 -28.82 16.99
C VAL A 106 15.29 -28.60 15.56
N ASP A 107 15.21 -29.64 14.74
CA ASP A 107 15.44 -29.53 13.30
C ASP A 107 14.14 -29.10 12.60
N ASP A 108 14.07 -27.83 12.23
CA ASP A 108 12.92 -27.21 11.58
C ASP A 108 12.91 -27.38 10.05
N GLY A 109 13.88 -28.11 9.50
CA GLY A 109 13.97 -28.44 8.09
C GLY A 109 14.38 -27.24 7.23
N GLN A 110 13.58 -26.91 6.22
CA GLN A 110 13.87 -25.83 5.27
C GLN A 110 13.13 -24.55 5.64
N PHE A 111 13.82 -23.42 5.58
CA PHE A 111 13.25 -22.11 5.81
C PHE A 111 12.04 -21.82 4.93
N GLY A 112 10.96 -21.35 5.54
CA GLY A 112 9.72 -21.07 4.82
C GLY A 112 8.82 -22.27 4.64
N ILE A 113 9.29 -23.50 4.91
CA ILE A 113 8.49 -24.72 4.82
C ILE A 113 8.12 -25.17 6.23
N HIS A 114 6.83 -25.14 6.55
CA HIS A 114 6.29 -25.63 7.82
C HIS A 114 5.07 -26.51 7.53
N ASN A 115 5.03 -27.71 8.13
CA ASN A 115 4.01 -28.73 7.87
C ASN A 115 3.80 -29.04 6.37
N GLY A 116 4.89 -29.07 5.60
CA GLY A 116 4.87 -29.34 4.15
C GLY A 116 4.37 -28.19 3.28
N VAL A 117 4.06 -27.03 3.84
CA VAL A 117 3.58 -25.85 3.10
C VAL A 117 4.63 -24.76 3.12
N GLN A 118 5.01 -24.27 1.94
CA GLN A 118 5.88 -23.10 1.82
C GLN A 118 5.06 -21.82 1.97
N THR A 119 5.45 -20.94 2.89
CA THR A 119 4.79 -19.63 3.09
C THR A 119 5.82 -18.60 3.52
N LEU A 120 6.24 -17.78 2.56
CA LEU A 120 7.20 -16.70 2.73
C LEU A 120 6.62 -15.42 2.14
N ASP A 121 6.95 -14.29 2.75
CA ASP A 121 6.69 -12.98 2.17
C ASP A 121 7.94 -12.09 2.29
N SER A 122 8.01 -11.08 1.43
CA SER A 122 8.99 -10.02 1.57
C SER A 122 8.72 -9.22 2.84
N GLY A 123 9.78 -8.68 3.44
CA GLY A 123 9.67 -7.79 4.58
C GLY A 123 9.00 -6.46 4.24
N TRP A 124 9.17 -5.51 5.15
CA TRP A 124 8.64 -4.15 5.07
C TRP A 124 9.77 -3.19 5.47
N LEU A 125 9.56 -1.89 5.25
CA LEU A 125 10.51 -0.86 5.67
C LEU A 125 10.51 -0.77 7.19
N SER A 126 11.53 -1.34 7.82
CA SER A 126 11.73 -1.34 9.27
C SER A 126 12.58 -0.14 9.74
N CYS A 127 13.63 0.19 8.98
CA CYS A 127 14.54 1.29 9.28
C CYS A 127 15.01 2.05 8.02
N GLN A 128 14.90 1.44 6.84
CA GLN A 128 15.29 2.03 5.56
C GLN A 128 14.24 2.99 5.03
N THR A 129 14.70 3.97 4.25
CA THR A 129 13.83 4.76 3.38
C THR A 129 13.86 4.18 1.96
N GLU A 130 12.70 4.08 1.32
CA GLU A 130 12.59 3.74 -0.09
C GLU A 130 12.32 5.00 -0.93
N ILE A 131 13.19 5.27 -1.89
CA ILE A 131 13.00 6.31 -2.89
C ILE A 131 12.60 5.61 -4.19
N ARG A 132 11.48 6.03 -4.78
CA ARG A 132 11.05 5.56 -6.09
C ARG A 132 11.09 6.69 -7.09
N LEU A 133 11.74 6.46 -8.22
CA LEU A 133 11.86 7.40 -9.32
C LEU A 133 11.21 6.79 -10.56
N ARG A 134 10.36 7.54 -11.25
CA ARG A 134 9.56 7.02 -12.37
C ARG A 134 9.73 7.84 -13.63
N LEU A 135 9.82 7.11 -14.73
CA LEU A 135 9.81 7.64 -16.07
C LEU A 135 8.63 7.03 -16.80
N HIS A 136 7.63 7.84 -17.09
CA HIS A 136 6.41 7.40 -17.75
C HIS A 136 5.82 8.49 -18.64
N TYR A 137 5.00 8.08 -19.59
CA TYR A 137 4.26 9.02 -20.42
C TYR A 137 3.02 9.49 -19.64
N SER A 138 2.83 10.81 -19.60
CA SER A 138 1.63 11.45 -19.05
C SER A 138 0.89 12.11 -20.22
N GLU A 139 0.45 13.38 -20.09
CA GLU A 139 0.09 14.19 -21.27
C GLU A 139 1.28 14.38 -22.24
N LYS A 140 2.51 14.30 -21.72
CA LYS A 140 3.76 14.53 -22.45
C LYS A 140 4.73 13.39 -22.18
N PRO A 141 5.66 13.11 -23.12
CA PRO A 141 6.75 12.17 -22.87
C PRO A 141 7.61 12.63 -21.68
N PRO A 142 8.22 11.70 -20.92
CA PRO A 142 9.09 12.05 -19.80
C PRO A 142 10.37 12.74 -20.26
N VAL A 143 10.82 12.49 -21.50
CA VAL A 143 12.00 13.13 -22.10
C VAL A 143 11.58 14.10 -23.20
N SER A 144 12.11 15.32 -23.16
CA SER A 144 11.89 16.37 -24.15
C SER A 144 13.22 16.90 -24.67
N ILE A 145 13.49 16.67 -25.95
CA ILE A 145 14.72 17.11 -26.61
C ILE A 145 14.53 18.46 -27.31
N SER A 146 15.49 19.37 -27.11
CA SER A 146 15.51 20.70 -27.76
C SER A 146 16.44 20.75 -28.97
N LYS A 147 17.41 19.83 -29.09
CA LYS A 147 18.37 19.81 -30.21
C LYS A 147 17.80 19.07 -31.42
N ASN A 148 17.84 19.73 -32.58
CA ASN A 148 17.33 19.17 -33.84
C ASN A 148 17.94 17.81 -34.21
N LYS A 149 19.23 17.58 -33.90
CA LYS A 149 19.92 16.30 -34.16
C LYS A 149 19.15 15.11 -33.57
N PHE A 150 18.67 15.23 -32.33
CA PHE A 150 18.07 14.13 -31.59
C PHE A 150 16.53 14.23 -31.48
N LYS A 151 15.91 15.14 -32.25
CA LYS A 151 14.48 15.46 -32.10
C LYS A 151 13.56 14.29 -32.50
N LYS A 152 14.05 13.38 -33.34
CA LYS A 152 13.34 12.15 -33.76
C LYS A 152 13.86 10.89 -33.07
N SER A 153 14.91 11.01 -32.25
CA SER A 153 15.53 9.88 -31.57
C SER A 153 14.60 9.38 -30.46
N ARG A 154 14.62 8.06 -30.26
CA ARG A 154 14.04 7.40 -29.09
C ARG A 154 15.17 7.05 -28.13
N PHE A 155 14.87 7.03 -26.83
CA PHE A 155 15.89 6.92 -25.80
C PHE A 155 15.69 5.70 -24.92
N ARG A 156 16.81 5.11 -24.54
CA ARG A 156 16.94 4.19 -23.42
C ARG A 156 17.52 4.94 -22.23
N VAL A 157 17.11 4.58 -21.02
CA VAL A 157 17.56 5.23 -19.80
C VAL A 157 18.08 4.20 -18.81
N LYS A 158 19.32 4.41 -18.37
CA LYS A 158 19.96 3.72 -17.24
C LYS A 158 20.03 4.68 -16.07
N LEU A 159 19.74 4.19 -14.87
CA LEU A 159 20.02 4.92 -13.64
C LEU A 159 21.23 4.29 -12.96
N THR A 160 22.24 5.07 -12.65
CA THR A 160 23.35 4.63 -11.81
C THR A 160 23.22 5.31 -10.45
N LEU A 161 23.50 4.55 -9.39
CA LEU A 161 23.55 5.05 -8.02
C LEU A 161 25.01 5.12 -7.59
N GLU A 162 25.48 6.32 -7.30
CA GLU A 162 26.79 6.59 -6.73
C GLU A 162 26.58 7.09 -5.29
N GLY A 163 27.27 6.48 -4.32
CA GLY A 163 27.27 6.98 -2.95
C GLY A 163 28.18 8.19 -2.87
N LEU A 164 27.77 9.25 -2.17
CA LEU A 164 28.69 10.32 -1.84
C LEU A 164 29.74 9.75 -0.88
N GLU A 165 31.02 9.75 -1.29
CA GLU A 165 32.12 9.39 -0.40
C GLU A 165 32.10 10.37 0.78
N GLU A 166 32.08 9.86 2.01
CA GLU A 166 32.33 10.69 3.18
C GLU A 166 33.82 11.05 3.15
N ASP A 167 34.14 12.35 3.09
CA ASP A 167 35.49 12.88 3.30
C ASP A 167 35.91 12.55 4.74
N HIS A 168 36.36 11.33 4.99
CA HIS A 168 37.09 11.02 6.22
C HIS A 168 38.51 11.56 6.04
N ASP A 169 38.84 12.61 6.78
CA ASP A 169 40.22 13.05 6.99
C ASP A 169 41.04 11.85 7.53
N ASP A 170 41.78 11.21 6.63
CA ASP A 170 42.44 9.92 6.80
C ASP A 170 43.75 10.06 7.59
N ASP A 171 43.65 10.41 8.88
CA ASP A 171 44.80 10.51 9.80
C ASP A 171 44.70 9.64 11.06
N ASN A 172 43.72 8.72 11.15
CA ASN A 172 43.71 7.71 12.21
C ASN A 172 43.44 6.31 11.65
N GLN A 173 44.54 5.55 11.50
CA GLN A 173 44.53 4.10 11.31
C GLN A 173 43.91 3.40 12.53
N ASP A 174 42.59 3.24 12.52
CA ASP A 174 41.95 2.14 13.22
C ASP A 174 40.86 1.54 12.33
N LYS A 175 41.20 0.44 11.65
CA LYS A 175 40.30 -0.30 10.76
C LYS A 175 39.25 -1.06 11.60
N THR A 176 38.28 -0.35 12.14
CA THR A 176 36.95 -0.93 12.35
C THR A 176 36.17 -0.67 11.07
N VAL A 177 36.10 -1.70 10.22
CA VAL A 177 35.24 -1.70 9.03
C VAL A 177 33.81 -1.61 9.55
N THR A 178 33.30 -0.39 9.73
CA THR A 178 31.88 -0.14 9.97
C THR A 178 31.18 -0.73 8.75
N GLN A 179 30.37 -1.77 8.93
CA GLN A 179 29.61 -2.39 7.83
C GLN A 179 28.57 -1.39 7.31
N LYS A 180 28.99 -0.45 6.46
CA LYS A 180 28.10 0.46 5.75
C LYS A 180 27.32 -0.39 4.74
N MET A 181 26.01 -0.52 4.96
CA MET A 181 25.15 -1.27 4.05
C MET A 181 25.23 -0.71 2.64
N SER A 182 25.30 -1.62 1.66
CA SER A 182 25.16 -1.24 0.26
C SER A 182 23.72 -0.82 -0.02
N ASN A 183 23.54 0.36 -0.61
CA ASN A 183 22.24 0.79 -1.11
C ASN A 183 21.75 -0.18 -2.19
N THR A 184 20.44 -0.45 -2.23
CA THR A 184 19.87 -1.26 -3.30
C THR A 184 19.38 -0.37 -4.44
N LEU A 185 19.52 -0.84 -5.68
CA LEU A 185 18.90 -0.22 -6.85
C LEU A 185 18.28 -1.32 -7.71
N GLU A 186 16.96 -1.29 -7.79
CA GLU A 186 16.18 -2.23 -8.56
C GLU A 186 15.34 -1.47 -9.59
N ILE A 187 15.12 -2.07 -10.76
CA ILE A 187 14.22 -1.53 -11.78
C ILE A 187 12.98 -2.41 -11.90
N SER A 188 11.87 -1.76 -12.23
CA SER A 188 10.60 -2.41 -12.49
C SER A 188 9.92 -1.82 -13.73
N LEU A 189 9.23 -2.69 -14.46
CA LEU A 189 8.50 -2.33 -15.68
C LEU A 189 7.08 -2.89 -15.59
N ILE A 190 6.09 -2.07 -15.93
CA ILE A 190 4.67 -2.48 -15.91
C ILE A 190 4.00 -2.00 -17.19
N SER A 191 3.17 -2.87 -17.79
CA SER A 191 2.23 -2.56 -18.87
C SER A 191 0.90 -3.30 -18.66
N ASP A 192 -0.04 -3.12 -19.59
CA ASP A 192 -1.31 -3.87 -19.60
C ASP A 192 -1.11 -5.40 -19.68
N THR A 193 -0.05 -5.87 -20.34
CA THR A 193 0.12 -7.29 -20.66
C THR A 193 1.20 -7.99 -19.83
N GLU A 194 2.19 -7.24 -19.34
CA GLU A 194 3.38 -7.80 -18.71
C GLU A 194 3.85 -6.93 -17.54
N TYR A 195 4.49 -7.57 -16.56
CA TYR A 195 5.29 -6.86 -15.57
C TYR A 195 6.62 -7.57 -15.35
N LYS A 196 7.65 -6.80 -15.00
CA LYS A 196 8.94 -7.30 -14.53
C LYS A 196 9.29 -6.54 -13.26
N SER A 197 9.11 -7.18 -12.11
CA SER A 197 9.32 -6.56 -10.79
C SER A 197 10.77 -6.70 -10.34
N ARG A 198 11.31 -5.63 -9.75
CA ARG A 198 12.52 -5.60 -8.90
C ARG A 198 13.67 -6.47 -9.42
N HIS A 199 14.29 -6.01 -10.50
CA HIS A 199 15.37 -6.73 -11.17
C HIS A 199 16.52 -5.78 -11.53
N SER A 200 17.63 -6.33 -12.01
CA SER A 200 18.74 -5.54 -12.54
C SER A 200 18.42 -4.98 -13.94
N GLN A 201 18.88 -3.76 -14.21
CA GLN A 201 18.72 -3.16 -15.53
C GLN A 201 19.81 -3.66 -16.51
N PRO A 202 19.55 -3.63 -17.84
CA PRO A 202 20.56 -3.84 -18.86
C PRO A 202 21.65 -2.75 -18.83
N GLU A 203 22.78 -3.04 -19.46
CA GLU A 203 23.95 -2.15 -19.49
C GLU A 203 23.68 -0.76 -20.07
N CYS A 204 22.75 -0.64 -21.03
CA CYS A 204 22.25 0.62 -21.59
C CYS A 204 20.80 0.93 -21.17
N GLY A 205 20.34 0.38 -20.05
CA GLY A 205 19.00 0.58 -19.51
C GLY A 205 17.87 0.07 -20.43
N TYR A 206 16.65 0.56 -20.22
CA TYR A 206 15.48 0.21 -21.03
C TYR A 206 14.98 1.37 -21.88
N GLY A 207 14.44 1.04 -23.06
CA GLY A 207 13.76 2.00 -23.94
C GLY A 207 12.49 2.56 -23.29
N LEU A 208 12.28 3.87 -23.43
CA LEU A 208 11.07 4.55 -22.97
C LEU A 208 9.91 4.29 -23.93
N GLN A 209 8.82 3.68 -23.46
CA GLN A 209 7.65 3.33 -24.27
C GLN A 209 6.36 4.00 -23.75
N PRO A 210 5.45 4.45 -24.62
CA PRO A 210 4.21 5.15 -24.22
C PRO A 210 3.27 4.36 -23.32
N ASP A 211 3.24 3.05 -23.47
CA ASP A 211 2.38 2.09 -22.78
C ASP A 211 3.06 1.44 -21.56
N ARG A 212 4.24 1.96 -21.16
CA ARG A 212 5.07 1.36 -20.12
C ARG A 212 5.33 2.34 -18.99
N TRP A 213 5.14 1.84 -17.77
CA TRP A 213 5.58 2.48 -16.53
C TRP A 213 6.95 1.92 -16.15
N THR A 214 7.98 2.78 -16.13
CA THR A 214 9.33 2.42 -15.67
C THR A 214 9.57 3.04 -14.31
N GLU A 215 9.95 2.23 -13.35
CA GLU A 215 10.23 2.64 -11.97
C GLU A 215 11.58 2.11 -11.51
N TYR A 216 12.34 2.98 -10.84
CA TYR A 216 13.57 2.64 -10.12
C TYR A 216 13.26 2.71 -8.63
N SER A 217 13.55 1.65 -7.89
CA SER A 217 13.35 1.53 -6.45
C SER A 217 14.71 1.48 -5.76
N ILE A 218 14.93 2.39 -4.81
CA ILE A 218 16.18 2.51 -4.08
C ILE A 218 15.88 2.42 -2.59
N GLN A 219 16.48 1.47 -1.89
CA GLN A 219 16.42 1.42 -0.43
C GLN A 219 17.76 1.82 0.17
N THR A 220 17.72 2.75 1.11
CA THR A 220 18.90 3.35 1.72
C THR A 220 18.66 3.75 3.17
N MET A 221 19.75 3.83 3.94
CA MET A 221 19.78 4.42 5.28
C MET A 221 20.08 5.92 5.26
N GLU A 222 20.48 6.46 4.10
CA GLU A 222 20.91 7.84 3.91
C GLU A 222 20.19 8.48 2.72
N PRO A 223 18.85 8.68 2.82
CA PRO A 223 18.03 9.14 1.70
C PRO A 223 18.44 10.50 1.13
N ASP A 224 19.15 11.32 1.88
CA ASP A 224 19.53 12.69 1.49
C ASP A 224 20.98 12.77 0.98
N ASN A 225 21.70 11.63 0.92
CA ASN A 225 23.14 11.55 0.60
C ASN A 225 23.44 10.64 -0.59
N LEU A 226 22.65 10.72 -1.67
CA LEU A 226 22.82 9.91 -2.88
C LEU A 226 23.05 10.78 -4.11
N GLU A 227 23.97 10.34 -4.97
CA GLU A 227 24.10 10.84 -6.34
C GLU A 227 23.48 9.85 -7.33
N LEU A 228 22.52 10.35 -8.11
CA LEU A 228 21.71 9.56 -9.02
C LEU A 228 21.95 10.05 -10.44
N VAL A 229 22.47 9.18 -11.29
CA VAL A 229 22.91 9.54 -12.64
C VAL A 229 22.04 8.84 -13.68
N PHE A 230 21.21 9.60 -14.39
CA PHE A 230 20.42 9.10 -15.52
C PHE A 230 21.23 9.24 -16.81
N ASP A 231 21.64 8.12 -17.40
CA ASP A 231 22.30 8.07 -18.69
C ASP A 231 21.31 7.77 -19.82
N PHE A 232 21.37 8.59 -20.87
CA PHE A 232 20.47 8.53 -22.02
C PHE A 232 21.19 7.99 -23.25
N PHE A 233 20.69 6.88 -23.79
CA PHE A 233 21.23 6.23 -25.00
C PHE A 233 20.23 6.31 -26.15
N GLU A 234 20.67 6.53 -27.38
CA GLU A 234 19.78 6.35 -28.55
C GLU A 234 19.38 4.87 -28.69
N GLU A 235 18.12 4.60 -28.99
CA GLU A 235 17.58 3.23 -28.98
C GLU A 235 18.16 2.32 -30.07
N ASP A 236 18.57 2.88 -31.22
CA ASP A 236 19.16 2.14 -32.34
C ASP A 236 20.56 1.59 -32.00
N LEU A 237 21.26 2.17 -31.00
CA LEU A 237 22.60 1.78 -30.55
C LEU A 237 23.64 1.58 -31.69
N SER A 238 23.37 2.13 -32.88
CA SER A 238 24.06 1.80 -34.12
C SER A 238 25.34 2.61 -34.33
N GLU A 239 25.47 3.78 -33.71
CA GLU A 239 26.64 4.64 -33.80
C GLU A 239 27.22 4.97 -32.40
N ARG A 240 28.55 4.98 -32.28
CA ARG A 240 29.23 5.56 -31.11
C ARG A 240 29.21 7.08 -31.24
N VAL A 241 28.76 7.77 -30.19
CA VAL A 241 28.57 9.24 -30.23
C VAL A 241 29.93 9.96 -30.12
N LEU A 242 30.91 9.34 -29.44
CA LEU A 242 32.31 9.75 -29.42
C LEU A 242 33.26 8.57 -29.74
N GLN A 243 34.41 8.88 -30.35
CA GLN A 243 35.46 7.91 -30.61
C GLN A 243 36.12 7.50 -29.29
N GLY A 244 35.89 6.26 -28.84
CA GLY A 244 36.38 5.74 -27.55
C GLY A 244 35.28 5.39 -26.54
N ASP A 245 34.00 5.60 -26.85
CA ASP A 245 32.90 5.16 -25.97
C ASP A 245 32.94 3.64 -25.75
N GLU A 246 32.87 3.19 -24.49
CA GLU A 246 32.70 1.78 -24.13
C GLU A 246 31.36 1.24 -24.64
N LEU A 247 30.30 2.07 -24.58
CA LEU A 247 28.93 1.73 -24.98
C LEU A 247 28.42 2.63 -26.11
N PRO A 248 27.82 2.07 -27.18
CA PRO A 248 27.31 2.87 -28.29
C PRO A 248 26.08 3.68 -27.90
N GLY A 249 25.86 4.80 -28.59
CA GLY A 249 24.64 5.60 -28.47
C GLY A 249 24.50 6.50 -27.24
N HIS A 250 25.49 6.62 -26.33
CA HIS A 250 25.38 7.51 -25.15
C HIS A 250 25.35 8.99 -25.54
N VAL A 251 24.20 9.64 -25.37
CA VAL A 251 23.95 11.01 -25.85
C VAL A 251 24.21 12.06 -24.78
N GLY A 252 23.89 11.73 -23.54
CA GLY A 252 24.00 12.66 -22.42
C GLY A 252 23.49 12.10 -21.12
N THR A 253 23.60 12.93 -20.09
CA THR A 253 23.39 12.55 -18.70
C THR A 253 22.58 13.61 -17.96
N ALA A 254 21.74 13.20 -17.02
CA ALA A 254 21.11 14.09 -16.05
C ALA A 254 21.41 13.59 -14.64
N CYS A 255 21.94 14.47 -13.79
CA CYS A 255 22.27 14.14 -12.39
C CYS A 255 21.17 14.65 -11.46
N LEU A 256 20.89 13.87 -10.42
CA LEU A 256 19.99 14.19 -9.34
C LEU A 256 20.71 13.92 -8.02
N LEU A 257 20.91 14.95 -7.22
CA LEU A 257 21.34 14.78 -5.83
C LEU A 257 20.08 14.58 -4.99
N SER A 258 20.04 13.52 -4.18
CA SER A 258 18.84 13.22 -3.38
C SER A 258 18.55 14.29 -2.32
N SER A 259 19.57 15.05 -1.90
CA SER A 259 19.42 16.26 -1.09
C SER A 259 18.47 17.30 -1.71
N MET A 260 18.39 17.38 -3.04
CA MET A 260 17.42 18.26 -3.72
C MET A 260 15.98 17.86 -3.41
N ILE A 261 15.71 16.55 -3.24
CA ILE A 261 14.39 16.07 -2.86
C ILE A 261 14.11 16.44 -1.39
N ALA A 262 15.11 16.27 -0.53
CA ALA A 262 15.01 16.60 0.89
C ALA A 262 14.70 18.10 1.10
N GLU A 263 15.39 18.98 0.36
CA GLU A 263 15.20 20.44 0.41
C GLU A 263 13.80 20.89 -0.04
N LEU A 264 13.15 20.13 -0.94
CA LEU A 264 11.76 20.40 -1.34
C LEU A 264 10.76 20.11 -0.21
N GLY A 265 11.13 19.30 0.77
CA GLY A 265 10.31 18.97 1.93
C GLY A 265 9.03 18.20 1.60
N LYS A 266 8.93 17.59 0.42
CA LYS A 266 7.74 16.84 -0.05
C LYS A 266 8.09 15.37 -0.22
N SER A 267 7.22 14.49 0.28
CA SER A 267 7.36 13.05 0.07
C SER A 267 7.02 12.58 -1.35
N ALA A 268 6.41 13.41 -2.20
CA ALA A 268 6.07 13.06 -3.57
C ALA A 268 6.07 14.29 -4.49
N GLY A 269 6.36 14.09 -5.78
CA GLY A 269 6.31 15.17 -6.76
C GLY A 269 7.02 14.87 -8.07
N ILE A 270 7.17 15.90 -8.90
CA ILE A 270 7.82 15.78 -10.21
C ILE A 270 9.01 16.73 -10.28
N LEU A 271 10.19 16.18 -10.54
CA LEU A 271 11.42 16.91 -10.82
C LEU A 271 11.60 17.09 -12.32
N THR A 272 12.24 18.18 -12.73
CA THR A 272 12.65 18.40 -14.12
C THR A 272 14.15 18.65 -14.18
N LEU A 273 14.89 17.71 -14.74
CA LEU A 273 16.35 17.75 -14.78
C LEU A 273 16.83 18.06 -16.20
N PRO A 274 17.86 18.92 -16.38
CA PRO A 274 18.47 19.14 -17.67
C PRO A 274 19.27 17.92 -18.11
N ILE A 275 19.14 17.52 -19.38
CA ILE A 275 19.99 16.49 -19.98
C ILE A 275 21.19 17.20 -20.60
N MET A 276 22.38 16.91 -20.10
CA MET A 276 23.64 17.51 -20.52
C MET A 276 24.32 16.65 -21.58
N SER A 277 24.67 17.25 -22.73
CA SER A 277 25.42 16.58 -23.79
C SER A 277 26.76 16.07 -23.27
N ARG A 278 27.08 14.81 -23.55
CA ARG A 278 28.41 14.24 -23.25
C ARG A 278 29.53 15.00 -23.97
N SER A 279 29.32 15.34 -25.25
CA SER A 279 30.36 15.92 -26.10
C SER A 279 30.54 17.42 -25.92
N SER A 280 29.45 18.16 -25.76
CA SER A 280 29.49 19.63 -25.80
C SER A 280 29.26 20.29 -24.44
N ARG A 281 28.93 19.52 -23.38
CA ARG A 281 28.50 20.02 -22.06
C ARG A 281 27.40 21.10 -22.13
N LYS A 282 26.57 21.06 -23.19
CA LYS A 282 25.40 21.94 -23.37
C LYS A 282 24.15 21.12 -23.15
N THR A 283 23.10 21.75 -22.63
CA THR A 283 21.79 21.11 -22.49
C THR A 283 21.23 20.69 -23.84
N ILE A 284 20.84 19.42 -23.97
CA ILE A 284 20.23 18.85 -25.18
C ILE A 284 18.72 18.67 -25.05
N GLY A 285 18.22 18.70 -23.82
CA GLY A 285 16.83 18.46 -23.48
C GLY A 285 16.62 18.48 -21.98
N LYS A 286 15.49 17.93 -21.55
CA LYS A 286 15.12 17.75 -20.15
C LYS A 286 14.40 16.43 -19.94
N VAL A 287 14.55 15.86 -18.76
CA VAL A 287 13.80 14.70 -18.29
C VAL A 287 12.89 15.12 -17.13
N ARG A 288 11.66 14.64 -17.13
CA ARG A 288 10.72 14.74 -16.01
C ARG A 288 10.77 13.42 -15.25
N VAL A 289 11.06 13.51 -13.96
CA VAL A 289 11.18 12.36 -13.06
C VAL A 289 10.12 12.52 -11.99
N ASP A 290 9.11 11.65 -12.00
CA ASP A 290 8.16 11.53 -10.90
C ASP A 290 8.82 10.77 -9.75
N TYR A 291 8.55 11.16 -8.51
CA TYR A 291 9.16 10.55 -7.34
C TYR A 291 8.21 10.39 -6.17
N ILE A 292 8.45 9.35 -5.38
CA ILE A 292 7.92 9.21 -4.02
C ILE A 292 9.02 8.77 -3.05
N ILE A 293 8.93 9.24 -1.81
CA ILE A 293 9.77 8.83 -0.68
C ILE A 293 8.87 8.12 0.31
N ILE A 294 9.23 6.89 0.69
CA ILE A 294 8.50 6.08 1.64
C ILE A 294 9.39 5.83 2.85
N LYS A 295 8.95 6.27 4.02
CA LYS A 295 9.63 6.04 5.30
C LYS A 295 8.91 4.97 6.11
N PRO A 296 9.57 4.29 7.07
CA PRO A 296 8.87 3.46 8.07
C PRO A 296 7.84 4.29 8.84
N ILE A 297 6.85 3.64 9.48
CA ILE A 297 5.87 4.34 10.31
C ILE A 297 6.57 4.98 11.52
N SER A 298 6.45 6.29 11.68
CA SER A 298 7.08 6.98 12.80
C SER A 298 6.50 6.53 14.15
N GLY A 299 7.37 6.06 15.05
CA GLY A 299 6.99 5.68 16.41
C GLY A 299 6.06 4.46 16.49
N TYR A 300 6.10 3.56 15.51
CA TYR A 300 5.42 2.27 15.55
C TYR A 300 6.33 1.18 14.95
N ILE A 301 6.48 0.05 15.65
CA ILE A 301 7.26 -1.10 15.20
C ILE A 301 6.29 -2.23 14.87
N CYS A 302 6.29 -2.69 13.62
CA CYS A 302 5.55 -3.89 13.24
C CYS A 302 6.23 -5.14 13.82
N ASP A 303 5.46 -5.99 14.47
CA ASP A 303 5.93 -7.27 15.00
C ASP A 303 5.84 -8.40 13.96
N MET A 304 6.36 -9.59 14.31
CA MET A 304 6.32 -10.79 13.48
C MET A 304 5.26 -11.80 13.93
N GLN A 305 4.32 -11.43 14.81
CA GLN A 305 3.40 -12.40 15.41
C GLN A 305 2.46 -13.00 14.35
N ALA A 306 1.82 -12.13 13.55
CA ALA A 306 0.83 -12.52 12.57
C ALA A 306 0.90 -11.69 11.29
N SER A 307 0.71 -12.34 10.14
CA SER A 307 0.48 -11.68 8.88
C SER A 307 -0.71 -12.29 8.15
N TYR A 308 -1.53 -11.41 7.60
CA TYR A 308 -2.63 -11.71 6.69
C TYR A 308 -2.43 -11.03 5.33
N ALA A 309 -1.27 -10.41 5.08
CA ALA A 309 -1.00 -9.56 3.92
C ALA A 309 -1.29 -10.28 2.58
N LYS A 310 -1.02 -11.59 2.52
CA LYS A 310 -1.29 -12.46 1.37
C LYS A 310 -2.34 -13.53 1.65
N TYR A 311 -2.98 -13.50 2.83
CA TYR A 311 -3.91 -14.54 3.21
C TYR A 311 -5.30 -14.30 2.61
N TRP A 312 -5.75 -15.27 1.81
CA TRP A 312 -7.13 -15.39 1.42
C TRP A 312 -7.62 -16.82 1.63
N ARG A 313 -8.63 -16.99 2.50
CA ARG A 313 -9.27 -18.30 2.68
C ARG A 313 -10.20 -18.56 1.49
N PRO A 314 -10.02 -19.66 0.72
CA PRO A 314 -11.00 -20.08 -0.28
C PRO A 314 -12.38 -20.24 0.36
N ARG A 315 -13.38 -19.57 -0.21
CA ARG A 315 -14.74 -19.48 0.32
C ARG A 315 -15.71 -19.04 -0.77
N THR A 316 -17.01 -19.10 -0.48
CA THR A 316 -18.04 -18.42 -1.27
C THR A 316 -17.82 -16.91 -1.28
N THR A 317 -18.28 -16.23 -2.33
CA THR A 317 -18.19 -14.77 -2.47
C THR A 317 -18.56 -14.05 -1.18
N LEU A 318 -17.69 -13.15 -0.73
CA LEU A 318 -17.96 -12.29 0.42
C LEU A 318 -18.93 -11.19 0.03
N ASP A 319 -19.95 -11.02 0.86
CA ASP A 319 -20.79 -9.83 0.79
C ASP A 319 -20.17 -8.76 1.71
N VAL A 320 -20.09 -7.53 1.21
CA VAL A 320 -19.51 -6.36 1.88
C VAL A 320 -20.50 -5.19 1.83
N GLY A 321 -20.80 -4.58 2.98
CA GLY A 321 -21.71 -3.43 3.05
C GLY A 321 -20.99 -2.14 2.67
N HIS A 322 -21.36 -1.52 1.54
CA HIS A 322 -20.78 -0.26 1.05
C HIS A 322 -21.15 0.91 1.97
N ARG A 323 -20.15 1.62 2.51
CA ARG A 323 -20.34 2.71 3.51
C ARG A 323 -21.26 2.32 4.67
N GLY A 324 -21.27 1.04 5.01
CA GLY A 324 -22.29 0.38 5.83
C GLY A 324 -23.52 -0.06 5.02
N ALA A 325 -24.66 0.58 5.26
CA ALA A 325 -25.96 0.25 4.66
C ALA A 325 -26.23 0.97 3.32
N GLY A 326 -25.17 1.47 2.69
CA GLY A 326 -25.19 2.00 1.34
C GLY A 326 -25.18 3.50 1.18
N ASN A 327 -25.06 3.93 -0.08
CA ASN A 327 -25.10 5.31 -0.48
C ASN A 327 -26.49 5.93 -0.20
N SER A 328 -26.49 6.95 0.66
CA SER A 328 -27.67 7.70 1.09
C SER A 328 -28.04 8.85 0.14
N THR A 329 -27.23 9.11 -0.89
CA THR A 329 -27.28 10.31 -1.74
C THR A 329 -27.83 10.12 -3.16
N THR A 330 -27.83 8.90 -3.73
CA THR A 330 -28.17 8.66 -5.15
C THR A 330 -29.33 7.70 -5.39
N THR A 331 -29.78 6.95 -4.38
CA THR A 331 -30.88 5.98 -4.58
C THR A 331 -32.25 6.64 -4.51
N THR A 332 -33.15 6.31 -5.45
CA THR A 332 -34.56 6.76 -5.52
C THR A 332 -35.41 6.42 -4.30
N LYS A 333 -34.84 5.68 -3.34
CA LYS A 333 -35.36 5.44 -1.99
C LYS A 333 -34.25 5.83 -1.02
N LEU A 334 -34.35 7.00 -0.39
CA LEU A 334 -33.37 7.45 0.61
C LEU A 334 -33.05 6.31 1.59
N ALA A 335 -31.76 6.03 1.78
CA ALA A 335 -31.32 5.13 2.84
C ALA A 335 -31.87 5.64 4.18
N LYS A 336 -32.41 4.73 5.01
CA LYS A 336 -32.97 5.10 6.33
C LYS A 336 -31.90 5.59 7.31
N VAL A 337 -30.64 5.27 7.05
CA VAL A 337 -29.48 5.58 7.90
C VAL A 337 -28.43 6.25 7.03
N GLN A 338 -27.80 7.29 7.56
CA GLN A 338 -26.78 8.06 6.86
C GLN A 338 -25.50 7.23 6.66
N GLU A 339 -24.95 7.22 5.46
CA GLU A 339 -23.71 6.48 5.12
C GLU A 339 -22.52 6.89 5.99
N ASN A 340 -21.52 6.00 6.12
CA ASN A 340 -20.28 6.28 6.86
C ASN A 340 -20.51 6.72 8.33
N THR A 341 -21.64 6.34 8.93
CA THR A 341 -21.93 6.50 10.36
C THR A 341 -21.83 5.15 11.10
N ILE A 342 -21.61 5.19 12.41
CA ILE A 342 -21.58 3.99 13.26
C ILE A 342 -22.89 3.21 13.12
N ALA A 343 -24.02 3.91 13.07
CA ALA A 343 -25.33 3.31 12.87
C ALA A 343 -25.43 2.56 11.52
N SER A 344 -24.94 3.16 10.43
CA SER A 344 -24.95 2.53 9.09
C SER A 344 -24.08 1.27 9.05
N LEU A 345 -22.87 1.36 9.59
CA LEU A 345 -21.93 0.24 9.65
C LEU A 345 -22.48 -0.89 10.51
N ARG A 346 -23.03 -0.59 11.69
CA ARG A 346 -23.65 -1.60 12.55
C ARG A 346 -24.88 -2.20 11.91
N ASN A 347 -25.66 -1.41 11.18
CA ASN A 347 -26.82 -1.92 10.44
C ASN A 347 -26.37 -2.97 9.42
N ALA A 348 -25.40 -2.70 8.56
CA ALA A 348 -24.91 -3.70 7.60
C ALA A 348 -24.37 -4.97 8.28
N ALA A 349 -23.57 -4.80 9.34
CA ALA A 349 -23.04 -5.92 10.13
C ALA A 349 -24.15 -6.81 10.70
N SER A 350 -25.14 -6.21 11.37
CA SER A 350 -26.28 -6.94 11.95
C SER A 350 -27.16 -7.66 10.91
N HIS A 351 -27.09 -7.24 9.64
CA HIS A 351 -27.79 -7.89 8.52
C HIS A 351 -26.95 -8.96 7.80
N GLY A 352 -25.78 -9.29 8.33
CA GLY A 352 -24.96 -10.41 7.89
C GLY A 352 -23.83 -10.04 6.94
N ALA A 353 -23.48 -8.75 6.83
CA ALA A 353 -22.29 -8.36 6.10
C ALA A 353 -21.04 -8.94 6.76
N ALA A 354 -20.22 -9.66 5.98
CA ALA A 354 -18.98 -10.22 6.49
C ALA A 354 -17.93 -9.13 6.73
N PHE A 355 -17.99 -8.10 5.88
CA PHE A 355 -17.21 -6.88 6.00
C PHE A 355 -18.13 -5.66 5.84
N VAL A 356 -17.75 -4.55 6.47
CA VAL A 356 -18.26 -3.22 6.12
C VAL A 356 -17.14 -2.43 5.47
N GLU A 357 -17.47 -1.74 4.40
CA GLU A 357 -16.59 -0.85 3.67
C GLU A 357 -16.88 0.60 4.09
N PHE A 358 -15.83 1.43 4.17
CA PHE A 358 -15.94 2.86 4.42
C PHE A 358 -14.64 3.60 4.06
N ASP A 359 -14.77 4.90 3.79
CA ASP A 359 -13.68 5.80 3.41
C ASP A 359 -13.05 6.51 4.61
N VAL A 360 -11.73 6.66 4.60
CA VAL A 360 -10.96 7.36 5.63
C VAL A 360 -10.03 8.39 5.02
N HIS A 361 -10.02 9.58 5.64
CA HIS A 361 -9.03 10.63 5.41
C HIS A 361 -8.86 11.49 6.67
N LEU A 362 -8.12 12.60 6.60
CA LEU A 362 -7.78 13.41 7.78
C LEU A 362 -8.53 14.75 7.81
N SER A 363 -8.91 15.17 9.02
CA SER A 363 -9.26 16.55 9.36
C SER A 363 -8.00 17.45 9.40
N LYS A 364 -8.20 18.77 9.54
CA LYS A 364 -7.13 19.77 9.65
C LYS A 364 -6.15 19.50 10.79
N ASP A 365 -6.68 19.05 11.92
CA ASP A 365 -5.95 18.71 13.14
C ASP A 365 -5.52 17.22 13.18
N HIS A 366 -5.48 16.58 12.00
CA HIS A 366 -4.94 15.24 11.80
C HIS A 366 -5.69 14.11 12.50
N VAL A 367 -7.00 14.28 12.76
CA VAL A 367 -7.84 13.18 13.25
C VAL A 367 -8.33 12.37 12.03
N PRO A 368 -8.13 11.04 12.00
CA PRO A 368 -8.73 10.20 10.97
C PRO A 368 -10.25 10.19 11.07
N VAL A 369 -10.92 10.66 10.03
CA VAL A 369 -12.38 10.77 9.94
C VAL A 369 -12.91 9.82 8.88
N VAL A 370 -14.06 9.22 9.17
CA VAL A 370 -14.76 8.33 8.24
C VAL A 370 -15.77 9.13 7.42
N TYR A 371 -15.42 9.41 6.16
CA TYR A 371 -16.22 10.22 5.23
C TYR A 371 -15.70 10.09 3.79
N HIS A 372 -16.61 10.08 2.82
CA HIS A 372 -16.28 9.75 1.43
C HIS A 372 -15.70 10.92 0.63
N ASP A 373 -16.36 12.08 0.65
CA ASP A 373 -15.96 13.21 -0.19
C ASP A 373 -14.76 13.95 0.41
N LEU A 374 -13.90 14.52 -0.42
CA LEU A 374 -12.78 15.35 0.06
C LEU A 374 -13.23 16.74 0.54
N THR A 375 -14.49 17.08 0.27
CA THR A 375 -15.14 18.35 0.58
C THR A 375 -16.50 18.12 1.23
N CYS A 376 -17.00 19.11 1.97
CA CYS A 376 -18.34 19.11 2.52
C CYS A 376 -19.01 20.48 2.33
N CYS A 377 -20.34 20.54 2.30
CA CYS A 377 -21.06 21.81 2.20
C CYS A 377 -21.48 22.34 3.57
N MET A 378 -21.25 23.63 3.78
CA MET A 378 -21.79 24.39 4.90
C MET A 378 -22.87 25.35 4.43
N ALA A 379 -23.98 25.40 5.18
CA ALA A 379 -25.02 26.41 5.01
C ALA A 379 -24.77 27.59 5.97
N MET A 380 -24.73 28.82 5.44
CA MET A 380 -24.69 30.00 6.31
C MET A 380 -26.08 30.31 6.88
N LYS A 381 -26.13 30.77 8.14
CA LYS A 381 -27.37 31.16 8.81
C LYS A 381 -27.90 32.46 8.17
N LYS A 382 -29.18 32.45 7.76
CA LYS A 382 -29.86 33.55 7.08
C LYS A 382 -29.83 34.86 7.90
N LYS A 383 -29.78 36.02 7.22
CA LYS A 383 -30.20 37.32 7.78
C LYS A 383 -31.72 37.55 7.64
N CYS A 384 -32.35 37.02 6.59
CA CYS A 384 -33.80 37.09 6.32
C CYS A 384 -34.29 35.81 5.63
N ASP A 385 -35.54 35.39 5.90
CA ASP A 385 -36.07 34.09 5.46
C ASP A 385 -36.28 33.91 3.95
N ALA A 386 -36.21 34.99 3.17
CA ALA A 386 -36.59 35.02 1.75
C ALA A 386 -35.45 34.74 0.74
N GLU A 387 -34.19 34.65 1.18
CA GLU A 387 -33.06 34.35 0.27
C GLU A 387 -32.75 32.84 0.18
N PRO A 388 -32.37 32.33 -1.02
CA PRO A 388 -31.94 30.94 -1.17
C PRO A 388 -30.73 30.66 -0.28
N LEU A 389 -30.67 29.46 0.31
CA LEU A 389 -29.54 29.02 1.12
C LEU A 389 -28.26 29.03 0.26
N GLU A 390 -27.34 29.94 0.56
CA GLU A 390 -25.99 29.90 0.01
C GLU A 390 -25.19 28.78 0.71
N LEU A 391 -24.77 27.81 -0.10
CA LEU A 391 -23.95 26.69 0.31
C LEU A 391 -22.53 26.93 -0.17
N PHE A 392 -21.57 26.78 0.74
CA PHE A 392 -20.15 26.85 0.40
C PHE A 392 -19.52 25.49 0.60
N GLU A 393 -18.80 25.02 -0.42
CA GLU A 393 -18.02 23.79 -0.40
C GLU A 393 -16.66 24.08 0.25
N ILE A 394 -16.34 23.33 1.30
CA ILE A 394 -15.10 23.49 2.07
C ILE A 394 -14.37 22.14 2.12
N PRO A 395 -13.07 22.09 1.83
CA PRO A 395 -12.29 20.86 1.97
C PRO A 395 -12.29 20.37 3.41
N VAL A 396 -12.49 19.07 3.63
CA VAL A 396 -12.49 18.47 4.97
C VAL A 396 -11.15 18.72 5.69
N LYS A 397 -10.05 18.72 4.93
CA LYS A 397 -8.70 19.03 5.44
C LYS A 397 -8.54 20.44 6.02
N GLU A 398 -9.50 21.34 5.80
CA GLU A 398 -9.47 22.73 6.33
C GLU A 398 -10.32 22.89 7.59
N LEU A 399 -11.01 21.84 8.04
CA LEU A 399 -11.86 21.82 9.23
C LEU A 399 -11.25 20.92 10.30
N SER A 400 -11.22 21.39 11.55
CA SER A 400 -10.83 20.53 12.68
C SER A 400 -11.90 19.46 12.95
N TYR A 401 -11.53 18.40 13.66
CA TYR A 401 -12.48 17.35 14.02
C TYR A 401 -13.69 17.91 14.78
N ASP A 402 -13.45 18.78 15.78
CA ASP A 402 -14.52 19.43 16.53
C ASP A 402 -15.44 20.27 15.63
N GLN A 403 -14.88 20.97 14.63
CA GLN A 403 -15.68 21.71 13.66
C GLN A 403 -16.55 20.78 12.81
N LEU A 404 -16.00 19.64 12.36
CA LEU A 404 -16.75 18.61 11.62
C LEU A 404 -17.90 18.04 12.46
N GLN A 405 -17.68 17.78 13.76
CA GLN A 405 -18.73 17.29 14.67
C GLN A 405 -19.88 18.29 14.86
N LEU A 406 -19.62 19.60 14.71
CA LEU A 406 -20.65 20.64 14.81
C LEU A 406 -21.45 20.81 13.51
N LEU A 407 -21.03 20.21 12.40
CA LEU A 407 -21.73 20.32 11.13
C LEU A 407 -23.01 19.51 11.13
N LYS A 408 -24.13 20.20 10.87
CA LYS A 408 -25.33 19.56 10.35
C LYS A 408 -25.18 19.47 8.84
N LEU A 409 -24.73 18.34 8.31
CA LEU A 409 -24.64 18.14 6.86
C LEU A 409 -26.03 18.29 6.23
N ALA A 410 -26.21 19.32 5.42
CA ALA A 410 -27.23 19.34 4.38
C ALA A 410 -26.54 18.88 3.08
N HIS A 411 -26.98 17.76 2.53
CA HIS A 411 -26.24 17.02 1.49
C HIS A 411 -26.03 17.82 0.18
N VAL A 412 -24.78 17.81 -0.31
CA VAL A 412 -24.32 18.48 -1.55
C VAL A 412 -25.10 18.04 -2.79
N THR A 413 -25.41 16.75 -2.91
CA THR A 413 -26.13 16.17 -4.07
C THR A 413 -27.63 16.43 -4.03
N ALA A 414 -28.24 16.36 -2.85
CA ALA A 414 -29.67 16.69 -2.66
C ALA A 414 -29.98 18.17 -2.99
N LEU A 415 -29.01 19.05 -2.75
CA LEU A 415 -29.14 20.48 -3.01
C LEU A 415 -28.86 20.85 -4.48
N LYS A 416 -27.99 20.08 -5.18
CA LYS A 416 -27.80 20.20 -6.64
C LYS A 416 -29.03 19.79 -7.46
N LEU A 417 -29.88 18.92 -6.93
CA LEU A 417 -31.12 18.46 -7.59
C LEU A 417 -32.34 19.38 -7.37
N LYS A 418 -32.21 20.52 -6.67
CA LYS A 418 -33.33 21.42 -6.32
C LYS A 418 -34.50 20.72 -5.63
N ASP A 419 -34.27 19.64 -4.89
CA ASP A 419 -35.34 18.96 -4.17
C ASP A 419 -35.47 19.57 -2.76
N HIS A 420 -36.27 20.63 -2.65
CA HIS A 420 -36.40 21.48 -1.46
C HIS A 420 -37.10 20.81 -0.25
N ASN A 421 -37.43 19.52 -0.30
CA ASN A 421 -38.31 18.88 0.68
C ASN A 421 -37.71 17.70 1.49
N ALA A 422 -36.39 17.49 1.49
CA ALA A 422 -35.78 16.49 2.37
C ALA A 422 -35.46 17.05 3.77
N SER A 423 -36.48 17.53 4.50
CA SER A 423 -36.33 17.78 5.94
C SER A 423 -36.51 16.47 6.69
N PHE A 424 -35.40 15.88 7.14
CA PHE A 424 -35.42 14.74 8.06
C PHE A 424 -36.09 15.16 9.38
N LYS A 425 -37.34 14.76 9.60
CA LYS A 425 -37.89 14.59 10.96
C LYS A 425 -37.58 13.16 11.39
N GLY A 426 -36.40 12.96 11.99
CA GLY A 426 -36.07 11.70 12.67
C GLY A 426 -36.64 11.70 14.09
N GLU A 427 -37.32 10.61 14.46
CA GLU A 427 -37.56 10.25 15.86
C GLU A 427 -36.22 10.18 16.62
N GLU A 428 -36.23 10.59 17.88
CA GLU A 428 -35.06 10.64 18.76
C GLU A 428 -34.45 9.23 18.97
N SER A 429 -33.56 8.81 18.08
CA SER A 429 -32.53 7.82 18.42
C SER A 429 -31.52 8.51 19.34
N PRO A 430 -30.83 7.79 20.25
CA PRO A 430 -29.84 8.41 21.12
C PRO A 430 -28.82 9.17 20.25
N ALA A 431 -28.66 10.45 20.55
CA ALA A 431 -27.73 11.33 19.86
C ALA A 431 -26.28 10.88 20.15
N SER A 432 -25.75 9.94 19.36
CA SER A 432 -24.30 9.72 19.22
C SER A 432 -23.90 8.90 17.99
N GLU A 433 -24.73 7.98 17.46
CA GLU A 433 -24.27 7.01 16.44
C GLU A 433 -24.63 7.34 14.99
N ASN A 434 -25.61 8.22 14.79
CA ASN A 434 -25.97 8.77 13.47
C ASN A 434 -25.17 10.04 13.13
N GLN A 435 -24.26 10.44 14.02
CA GLN A 435 -23.43 11.63 13.84
C GLN A 435 -22.46 11.40 12.66
N PRO A 436 -22.40 12.32 11.67
CA PRO A 436 -21.45 12.23 10.58
C PRO A 436 -20.01 12.45 11.03
N PHE A 437 -19.06 12.08 10.17
CA PHE A 437 -17.63 12.19 10.40
C PHE A 437 -17.14 11.49 11.68
N PRO A 438 -17.59 10.27 12.02
CA PRO A 438 -17.04 9.60 13.21
C PRO A 438 -15.53 9.41 13.03
N SER A 439 -14.77 9.55 14.11
CA SER A 439 -13.35 9.22 14.05
C SER A 439 -13.16 7.73 13.75
N LEU A 440 -12.07 7.39 13.04
CA LEU A 440 -11.73 6.00 12.75
C LEU A 440 -11.56 5.17 14.02
N GLN A 441 -10.94 5.75 15.06
CA GLN A 441 -10.78 5.10 16.35
C GLN A 441 -12.14 4.72 16.94
N THR A 442 -13.09 5.66 16.97
CA THR A 442 -14.45 5.40 17.45
C THR A 442 -15.14 4.29 16.65
N VAL A 443 -14.94 4.23 15.33
CA VAL A 443 -15.49 3.14 14.48
C VAL A 443 -14.87 1.78 14.82
N LEU A 444 -13.54 1.71 15.05
CA LEU A 444 -12.84 0.49 15.43
C LEU A 444 -13.33 -0.07 16.78
N GLU A 445 -13.60 0.81 17.74
CA GLU A 445 -14.04 0.50 19.10
C GLU A 445 -15.55 0.18 19.19
N SER A 446 -16.40 0.81 18.36
CA SER A 446 -17.86 0.76 18.50
C SER A 446 -18.54 -0.43 17.80
N LEU A 447 -17.85 -1.10 16.88
CA LEU A 447 -18.38 -2.23 16.10
C LEU A 447 -17.91 -3.58 16.67
N PRO A 448 -18.71 -4.66 16.58
CA PRO A 448 -18.31 -5.99 17.05
C PRO A 448 -17.02 -6.50 16.38
N GLU A 449 -16.04 -7.04 17.13
CA GLU A 449 -14.70 -7.44 16.66
C GLU A 449 -14.71 -8.47 15.52
N ASP A 450 -15.77 -9.27 15.39
CA ASP A 450 -15.95 -10.29 14.37
C ASP A 450 -16.28 -9.73 12.97
N VAL A 451 -16.81 -8.50 12.90
CA VAL A 451 -17.09 -7.81 11.63
C VAL A 451 -15.78 -7.36 10.98
N GLY A 452 -15.53 -7.76 9.73
CA GLY A 452 -14.35 -7.31 9.00
C GLY A 452 -14.49 -5.88 8.48
N PHE A 453 -13.39 -5.14 8.33
CA PHE A 453 -13.40 -3.81 7.72
C PHE A 453 -12.66 -3.82 6.38
N ASN A 454 -13.27 -3.24 5.36
CA ASN A 454 -12.58 -2.80 4.16
C ASN A 454 -12.42 -1.28 4.26
N ILE A 455 -11.20 -0.80 4.49
CA ILE A 455 -10.93 0.61 4.75
C ILE A 455 -10.35 1.22 3.48
N GLU A 456 -11.15 2.03 2.78
CA GLU A 456 -10.67 2.83 1.66
C GLU A 456 -9.87 4.03 2.19
N ILE A 457 -8.58 4.09 1.88
CA ILE A 457 -7.74 5.26 2.16
C ILE A 457 -7.95 6.27 1.04
N LYS A 458 -8.69 7.35 1.35
CA LYS A 458 -9.06 8.38 0.38
C LYS A 458 -7.90 9.34 0.15
N TRP A 459 -7.40 9.37 -1.08
CA TRP A 459 -6.36 10.28 -1.50
C TRP A 459 -6.80 11.05 -2.75
N ILE A 460 -6.24 12.24 -2.96
CA ILE A 460 -6.55 13.06 -4.14
C ILE A 460 -6.00 12.40 -5.40
N CYS A 461 -6.84 12.12 -6.38
CA CYS A 461 -6.40 11.67 -7.69
C CYS A 461 -6.55 12.79 -8.73
N GLN A 462 -5.69 12.77 -9.75
CA GLN A 462 -5.81 13.65 -10.91
C GLN A 462 -6.45 12.88 -12.06
N GLN A 463 -7.42 13.49 -12.72
CA GLN A 463 -8.05 13.00 -13.93
C GLN A 463 -7.16 13.33 -15.14
N ARG A 464 -7.36 12.62 -16.26
CA ARG A 464 -6.54 12.77 -17.48
C ARG A 464 -6.63 14.16 -18.10
N ASP A 465 -7.70 14.90 -17.85
CA ASP A 465 -7.87 16.30 -18.27
C ASP A 465 -7.12 17.31 -17.37
N GLY A 466 -6.41 16.82 -16.35
CA GLY A 466 -5.63 17.60 -15.40
C GLY A 466 -6.42 18.07 -14.17
N LYS A 467 -7.72 17.79 -14.08
CA LYS A 467 -8.55 18.16 -12.94
C LYS A 467 -8.27 17.26 -11.73
N TRP A 468 -8.17 17.87 -10.55
CA TRP A 468 -8.01 17.15 -9.29
C TRP A 468 -9.34 16.91 -8.58
N ASP A 469 -9.45 15.80 -7.88
CA ASP A 469 -10.59 15.50 -7.04
C ASP A 469 -10.82 16.57 -5.97
N GLY A 470 -12.08 16.91 -5.73
CA GLY A 470 -12.48 18.01 -4.84
C GLY A 470 -11.96 19.39 -5.28
N ASN A 471 -11.44 19.53 -6.50
CA ASN A 471 -10.68 20.69 -6.99
C ASN A 471 -9.48 21.05 -6.08
N LEU A 472 -8.88 20.05 -5.42
CA LEU A 472 -7.75 20.23 -4.51
C LEU A 472 -6.43 20.06 -5.26
N SER A 473 -5.66 21.14 -5.41
CA SER A 473 -4.32 21.09 -6.01
C SER A 473 -3.21 20.71 -5.02
N THR A 474 -3.50 20.71 -3.72
CA THR A 474 -2.59 20.32 -2.65
C THR A 474 -3.33 19.55 -1.56
N TYR A 475 -2.64 18.60 -0.95
CA TYR A 475 -3.16 17.81 0.17
C TYR A 475 -2.10 17.69 1.27
N PHE A 476 -2.23 16.72 2.15
CA PHE A 476 -1.25 16.45 3.20
C PHE A 476 0.06 15.89 2.61
N ASP A 477 1.11 15.81 3.43
CA ASP A 477 2.27 14.96 3.11
C ASP A 477 1.85 13.48 3.21
N MET A 478 2.21 12.67 2.21
CA MET A 478 1.80 11.27 2.13
C MET A 478 2.28 10.42 3.31
N ASN A 479 3.52 10.62 3.79
CA ASN A 479 4.03 9.85 4.92
C ASN A 479 3.29 10.22 6.20
N LEU A 480 3.17 11.51 6.49
CA LEU A 480 2.42 11.98 7.67
C LEU A 480 0.98 11.44 7.66
N PHE A 481 0.28 11.64 6.54
CA PHE A 481 -1.11 11.25 6.37
C PHE A 481 -1.31 9.75 6.64
N LEU A 482 -0.49 8.92 6.02
CA LEU A 482 -0.67 7.48 6.09
C LEU A 482 -0.18 6.91 7.42
N ASP A 483 0.89 7.46 8.02
CA ASP A 483 1.40 7.03 9.32
C ASP A 483 0.34 7.18 10.41
N ILE A 484 -0.37 8.32 10.44
CA ILE A 484 -1.44 8.57 11.42
C ILE A 484 -2.55 7.52 11.27
N ILE A 485 -3.01 7.28 10.05
CA ILE A 485 -4.11 6.33 9.79
C ILE A 485 -3.68 4.90 10.10
N LEU A 486 -2.52 4.46 9.60
CA LEU A 486 -2.01 3.11 9.84
C LEU A 486 -1.76 2.87 11.32
N LYS A 487 -1.17 3.82 12.04
CA LYS A 487 -0.93 3.71 13.48
C LYS A 487 -2.25 3.59 14.25
N THR A 488 -3.23 4.43 13.94
CA THR A 488 -4.58 4.35 14.54
C THR A 488 -5.17 2.96 14.35
N ILE A 489 -5.03 2.37 13.17
CA ILE A 489 -5.58 1.03 12.89
C ILE A 489 -4.78 -0.07 13.60
N LEU A 490 -3.44 -0.03 13.49
CA LEU A 490 -2.58 -1.07 14.03
C LEU A 490 -2.64 -1.15 15.56
N GLU A 491 -2.90 -0.03 16.23
CA GLU A 491 -3.05 0.05 17.69
C GLU A 491 -4.47 -0.30 18.18
N ASN A 492 -5.51 0.04 17.42
CA ASN A 492 -6.90 -0.03 17.91
C ASN A 492 -7.75 -1.16 17.28
N ALA A 493 -7.24 -1.87 16.26
CA ALA A 493 -8.02 -2.91 15.58
C ALA A 493 -8.14 -4.25 16.32
N GLY A 494 -7.31 -4.50 17.34
CA GLY A 494 -7.29 -5.79 18.04
C GLY A 494 -7.07 -6.99 17.10
N ARG A 495 -7.98 -7.97 17.12
CA ARG A 495 -7.97 -9.15 16.23
C ARG A 495 -8.92 -9.01 15.03
N ARG A 496 -9.46 -7.80 14.80
CA ARG A 496 -10.36 -7.53 13.68
C ARG A 496 -9.68 -7.85 12.35
N ARG A 497 -10.47 -8.40 11.43
CA ARG A 497 -10.03 -8.62 10.04
C ARG A 497 -10.12 -7.31 9.28
N ILE A 498 -9.01 -6.84 8.73
CA ILE A 498 -8.95 -5.60 7.95
C ILE A 498 -8.41 -5.91 6.55
N ILE A 499 -8.96 -5.21 5.57
CA ILE A 499 -8.45 -5.09 4.21
C ILE A 499 -8.33 -3.60 3.93
N PHE A 500 -7.17 -3.16 3.45
CA PHE A 500 -7.02 -1.81 2.94
C PHE A 500 -7.41 -1.74 1.47
N SER A 501 -7.95 -0.61 1.03
CA SER A 501 -8.09 -0.31 -0.39
C SER A 501 -7.79 1.16 -0.70
N SER A 502 -7.41 1.47 -1.93
CA SER A 502 -7.26 2.84 -2.42
C SER A 502 -7.25 2.88 -3.94
N PHE A 503 -7.75 3.96 -4.54
CA PHE A 503 -7.59 4.26 -5.98
C PHE A 503 -6.19 4.77 -6.31
N ASP A 504 -5.46 5.26 -5.30
CA ASP A 504 -4.12 5.77 -5.49
C ASP A 504 -3.09 4.64 -5.36
N ALA A 505 -2.33 4.43 -6.44
CA ALA A 505 -1.35 3.37 -6.51
C ALA A 505 -0.18 3.62 -5.54
N ASP A 506 0.19 4.87 -5.26
CA ASP A 506 1.27 5.18 -4.31
C ASP A 506 0.84 4.92 -2.88
N ILE A 507 -0.40 5.23 -2.52
CA ILE A 507 -0.96 4.83 -1.23
C ILE A 507 -0.93 3.30 -1.07
N CYS A 508 -1.33 2.53 -2.08
CA CYS A 508 -1.27 1.07 -2.01
C CYS A 508 0.17 0.55 -1.82
N THR A 509 1.11 1.10 -2.59
CA THR A 509 2.54 0.82 -2.46
C THR A 509 3.04 1.14 -1.04
N MET A 510 2.73 2.34 -0.53
CA MET A 510 3.17 2.78 0.79
C MET A 510 2.59 1.91 1.91
N ILE A 511 1.32 1.52 1.84
CA ILE A 511 0.71 0.59 2.81
C ILE A 511 1.44 -0.75 2.79
N ARG A 512 1.79 -1.28 1.61
CA ARG A 512 2.54 -2.55 1.52
C ARG A 512 3.94 -2.44 2.11
N GLN A 513 4.59 -1.29 1.95
CA GLN A 513 5.96 -1.08 2.46
C GLN A 513 6.02 -0.68 3.94
N LYS A 514 4.96 -0.08 4.50
CA LYS A 514 4.94 0.44 5.88
C LYS A 514 4.49 -0.58 6.93
N GLN A 515 3.75 -1.61 6.53
CA GLN A 515 3.24 -2.63 7.46
C GLN A 515 3.25 -4.03 6.84
N ASN A 516 3.16 -5.05 7.68
CA ASN A 516 3.29 -6.47 7.31
C ASN A 516 2.09 -7.34 7.70
N LYS A 517 1.02 -6.76 8.25
CA LYS A 517 -0.10 -7.48 8.89
C LYS A 517 -1.33 -7.60 8.00
N TYR A 518 -1.80 -6.51 7.40
CA TYR A 518 -3.07 -6.47 6.69
C TYR A 518 -2.88 -6.45 5.16
N PRO A 519 -3.78 -7.13 4.41
CA PRO A 519 -3.78 -7.13 2.96
C PRO A 519 -4.24 -5.79 2.37
N VAL A 520 -3.88 -5.57 1.10
CA VAL A 520 -4.26 -4.41 0.31
C VAL A 520 -4.94 -4.85 -0.99
N LEU A 521 -6.05 -4.21 -1.34
CA LEU A 521 -6.73 -4.31 -2.64
C LEU A 521 -6.61 -2.99 -3.39
N PHE A 522 -6.10 -3.03 -4.61
CA PHE A 522 -6.02 -1.82 -5.44
C PHE A 522 -7.36 -1.55 -6.13
N LEU A 523 -7.94 -0.36 -5.90
CA LEU A 523 -9.19 0.05 -6.55
C LEU A 523 -8.92 0.55 -7.96
N THR A 524 -9.74 0.11 -8.92
CA THR A 524 -9.70 0.63 -10.29
C THR A 524 -11.11 0.78 -10.85
N GLN A 525 -11.30 1.85 -11.61
CA GLN A 525 -12.52 2.07 -12.40
C GLN A 525 -12.51 1.25 -13.69
N GLY A 526 -11.36 0.68 -14.07
CA GLY A 526 -11.18 0.03 -15.36
C GLY A 526 -11.48 1.00 -16.51
N LYS A 527 -11.95 0.45 -17.64
CA LYS A 527 -12.53 1.28 -18.70
C LYS A 527 -13.99 1.56 -18.37
N SER A 528 -14.31 2.82 -18.10
CA SER A 528 -15.66 3.26 -17.73
C SER A 528 -16.16 4.34 -18.69
N ASP A 529 -17.44 4.29 -19.04
CA ASP A 529 -18.11 5.39 -19.71
C ASP A 529 -18.72 6.40 -18.71
N ILE A 530 -18.76 6.03 -17.42
CA ILE A 530 -19.34 6.80 -16.31
C ILE A 530 -18.30 7.74 -15.70
N TYR A 531 -17.07 7.27 -15.53
CA TYR A 531 -16.01 7.99 -14.85
C TYR A 531 -14.87 8.40 -15.81
N PRO A 532 -14.29 9.59 -15.62
CA PRO A 532 -13.13 10.02 -16.40
C PRO A 532 -11.90 9.18 -16.08
N GLU A 533 -11.07 8.93 -17.10
CA GLU A 533 -9.81 8.21 -16.95
C GLU A 533 -8.87 8.94 -15.98
N LEU A 534 -8.22 8.20 -15.09
CA LEU A 534 -7.22 8.73 -14.15
C LEU A 534 -5.88 9.00 -14.85
N MET A 535 -5.15 10.02 -14.37
CA MET A 535 -3.86 10.41 -14.91
C MET A 535 -2.80 9.31 -14.71
N ASP A 536 -2.83 8.61 -13.58
CA ASP A 536 -1.90 7.52 -13.28
C ASP A 536 -2.16 6.30 -14.16
N LEU A 537 -1.18 5.94 -14.99
CA LEU A 537 -1.26 4.80 -15.91
C LEU A 537 -1.63 3.49 -15.22
N ARG A 538 -1.13 3.25 -13.99
CA ARG A 538 -1.35 2.01 -13.23
C ARG A 538 -2.81 1.75 -12.91
N SER A 539 -3.66 2.78 -12.96
CA SER A 539 -5.07 2.73 -12.57
C SER A 539 -6.07 2.66 -13.73
N ARG A 540 -5.62 2.87 -14.98
CA ARG A 540 -6.50 3.17 -16.13
C ARG A 540 -7.28 2.00 -16.71
N THR A 541 -6.75 0.78 -16.57
CA THR A 541 -7.39 -0.42 -17.10
C THR A 541 -7.34 -1.52 -16.06
N THR A 542 -8.30 -2.44 -16.12
CA THR A 542 -8.28 -3.63 -15.26
C THR A 542 -7.02 -4.50 -15.49
N PRO A 543 -6.54 -4.73 -16.73
CA PRO A 543 -5.27 -5.42 -16.98
C PRO A 543 -4.03 -4.81 -16.30
N ILE A 544 -3.76 -3.51 -16.46
CA ILE A 544 -2.60 -2.89 -15.81
C ILE A 544 -2.76 -2.84 -14.29
N ALA A 545 -3.97 -2.71 -13.77
CA ALA A 545 -4.24 -2.81 -12.33
C ALA A 545 -3.90 -4.20 -11.78
N MET A 546 -4.21 -5.28 -12.54
CA MET A 546 -3.76 -6.64 -12.20
C MET A 546 -2.23 -6.74 -12.21
N SER A 547 -1.58 -6.24 -13.26
CA SER A 547 -0.12 -6.24 -13.37
C SER A 547 0.54 -5.47 -12.22
N PHE A 548 -0.01 -4.32 -11.84
CA PHE A 548 0.42 -3.52 -10.69
C PHE A 548 0.25 -4.26 -9.37
N ALA A 549 -0.91 -4.91 -9.14
CA ALA A 549 -1.15 -5.66 -7.92
C ALA A 549 -0.19 -6.86 -7.76
N GLN A 550 0.15 -7.55 -8.85
CA GLN A 550 1.19 -8.59 -8.82
C GLN A 550 2.58 -8.00 -8.59
N PHE A 551 2.88 -6.89 -9.26
CA PHE A 551 4.15 -6.17 -9.16
C PHE A 551 4.47 -5.74 -7.73
N GLU A 552 3.52 -5.09 -7.05
CA GLU A 552 3.66 -4.64 -5.65
C GLU A 552 3.39 -5.74 -4.62
N ASN A 553 3.08 -6.96 -5.07
CA ASN A 553 2.73 -8.08 -4.20
C ASN A 553 1.53 -7.75 -3.27
N LEU A 554 0.50 -7.09 -3.81
CA LEU A 554 -0.78 -6.83 -3.11
C LEU A 554 -1.63 -8.11 -3.05
N LEU A 555 -2.70 -8.12 -2.25
CA LEU A 555 -3.61 -9.27 -2.19
C LEU A 555 -4.43 -9.39 -3.49
N GLY A 556 -4.80 -8.26 -4.09
CA GLY A 556 -5.76 -8.28 -5.17
C GLY A 556 -6.17 -6.90 -5.69
N ILE A 557 -7.26 -6.89 -6.45
CA ILE A 557 -7.88 -5.69 -7.02
C ILE A 557 -9.36 -5.60 -6.68
N ASN A 558 -9.89 -4.39 -6.72
CA ASN A 558 -11.29 -4.07 -6.50
C ASN A 558 -11.82 -3.22 -7.66
N VAL A 559 -12.58 -3.85 -8.56
CA VAL A 559 -12.86 -3.33 -9.90
C VAL A 559 -14.28 -2.78 -9.99
N HIS A 560 -14.48 -1.68 -10.70
CA HIS A 560 -15.81 -1.18 -10.99
C HIS A 560 -16.62 -2.21 -11.78
N THR A 561 -17.88 -2.41 -11.37
CA THR A 561 -18.71 -3.52 -11.86
C THR A 561 -19.07 -3.37 -13.33
N GLU A 562 -19.18 -2.14 -13.85
CA GLU A 562 -19.41 -1.87 -15.27
C GLU A 562 -18.38 -2.60 -16.17
N ASP A 563 -17.10 -2.50 -15.83
CA ASP A 563 -16.03 -3.10 -16.63
C ASP A 563 -16.04 -4.63 -16.51
N LEU A 564 -16.37 -5.18 -15.34
CA LEU A 564 -16.48 -6.63 -15.16
C LEU A 564 -17.70 -7.24 -15.85
N LEU A 565 -18.82 -6.52 -15.91
CA LEU A 565 -20.00 -7.00 -16.65
C LEU A 565 -19.75 -6.98 -18.15
N ARG A 566 -18.96 -6.01 -18.65
CA ARG A 566 -18.51 -5.93 -20.05
C ARG A 566 -17.46 -7.00 -20.37
N ASN A 567 -16.56 -7.28 -19.42
CA ASN A 567 -15.40 -8.15 -19.59
C ASN A 567 -15.32 -9.22 -18.47
N PRO A 568 -16.25 -10.18 -18.43
CA PRO A 568 -16.30 -11.18 -17.35
C PRO A 568 -15.06 -12.08 -17.27
N SER A 569 -14.28 -12.18 -18.36
CA SER A 569 -13.01 -12.92 -18.38
C SER A 569 -11.96 -12.37 -17.41
N TYR A 570 -12.01 -11.08 -17.05
CA TYR A 570 -11.07 -10.49 -16.10
C TYR A 570 -11.14 -11.13 -14.70
N ILE A 571 -12.31 -11.68 -14.32
CA ILE A 571 -12.45 -12.39 -13.05
C ILE A 571 -11.57 -13.66 -13.04
N GLN A 572 -11.57 -14.42 -14.13
CA GLN A 572 -10.74 -15.62 -14.24
C GLN A 572 -9.27 -15.28 -14.45
N GLU A 573 -8.98 -14.20 -15.20
CA GLU A 573 -7.62 -13.72 -15.39
C GLU A 573 -6.97 -13.32 -14.06
N ALA A 574 -7.64 -12.50 -13.24
CA ALA A 574 -7.15 -12.09 -11.92
C ALA A 574 -6.84 -13.31 -11.02
N LYS A 575 -7.74 -14.30 -11.01
CA LYS A 575 -7.56 -15.53 -10.23
C LYS A 575 -6.41 -16.39 -10.76
N SER A 576 -6.25 -16.49 -12.07
CA SER A 576 -5.10 -17.19 -12.68
C SER A 576 -3.76 -16.53 -12.34
N LYS A 577 -3.78 -15.21 -12.10
CA LYS A 577 -2.66 -14.38 -11.63
C LYS A 577 -2.44 -14.47 -10.10
N GLY A 578 -3.23 -15.27 -9.39
CA GLY A 578 -3.15 -15.44 -7.93
C GLY A 578 -3.75 -14.27 -7.14
N LEU A 579 -4.52 -13.40 -7.78
CA LEU A 579 -5.13 -12.23 -7.17
C LEU A 579 -6.53 -12.53 -6.66
N VAL A 580 -6.88 -11.90 -5.54
CA VAL A 580 -8.27 -11.76 -5.09
C VAL A 580 -8.95 -10.66 -5.88
N ILE A 581 -10.19 -10.86 -6.31
CA ILE A 581 -10.94 -9.85 -7.07
C ILE A 581 -12.29 -9.52 -6.43
N PHE A 582 -12.43 -8.25 -6.06
CA PHE A 582 -13.67 -7.67 -5.55
C PHE A 582 -14.29 -6.79 -6.63
N CYS A 583 -15.58 -6.47 -6.49
CA CYS A 583 -16.19 -5.43 -7.29
C CYS A 583 -17.15 -4.53 -6.50
N TRP A 584 -17.31 -3.31 -7.01
CA TRP A 584 -18.09 -2.23 -6.43
C TRP A 584 -18.83 -1.45 -7.54
N GLY A 585 -19.71 -0.53 -7.15
CA GLY A 585 -20.47 0.33 -8.07
C GLY A 585 -21.96 -0.01 -8.11
N ASP A 586 -22.77 0.91 -8.61
CA ASP A 586 -24.24 0.85 -8.50
C ASP A 586 -24.85 -0.41 -9.15
N ASP A 587 -24.20 -0.99 -10.16
CA ASP A 587 -24.63 -2.23 -10.81
C ASP A 587 -24.65 -3.43 -9.86
N THR A 588 -23.87 -3.41 -8.77
CA THR A 588 -23.92 -4.45 -7.73
C THR A 588 -25.18 -4.35 -6.89
N ASN A 589 -25.98 -3.30 -7.01
CA ASN A 589 -27.28 -3.20 -6.33
C ASN A 589 -28.38 -4.00 -7.05
N ASP A 590 -28.18 -4.42 -8.30
CA ASP A 590 -29.08 -5.34 -9.01
C ASP A 590 -28.83 -6.81 -8.57
N PRO A 591 -29.85 -7.51 -8.04
CA PRO A 591 -29.79 -8.95 -7.74
C PRO A 591 -29.26 -9.84 -8.86
N GLU A 592 -29.67 -9.60 -10.10
CA GLU A 592 -29.30 -10.44 -11.24
C GLU A 592 -27.83 -10.26 -11.62
N ASN A 593 -27.32 -9.04 -11.54
CA ASN A 593 -25.89 -8.77 -11.72
C ASN A 593 -25.07 -9.47 -10.63
N ARG A 594 -25.47 -9.36 -9.36
CA ARG A 594 -24.78 -10.09 -8.27
C ARG A 594 -24.80 -11.60 -8.48
N LYS A 595 -25.90 -12.16 -8.99
CA LYS A 595 -25.99 -13.59 -9.30
C LYS A 595 -24.98 -13.97 -10.39
N LYS A 596 -24.95 -13.25 -11.51
CA LYS A 596 -23.98 -13.46 -12.61
C LYS A 596 -22.53 -13.37 -12.11
N LEU A 597 -22.19 -12.34 -11.32
CA LEU A 597 -20.84 -12.15 -10.79
C LEU A 597 -20.40 -13.31 -9.87
N ARG A 598 -21.33 -13.85 -9.06
CA ARG A 598 -21.08 -15.06 -8.26
C ARG A 598 -20.87 -16.30 -9.14
N GLU A 599 -21.64 -16.46 -10.21
CA GLU A 599 -21.47 -17.55 -11.19
C GLU A 599 -20.11 -17.44 -11.91
N TYR A 600 -19.65 -16.22 -12.20
CA TYR A 600 -18.29 -15.98 -12.70
C TYR A 600 -17.19 -16.18 -11.65
N GLY A 601 -17.54 -16.37 -10.38
CA GLY A 601 -16.61 -16.72 -9.31
C GLY A 601 -15.86 -15.55 -8.68
N ILE A 602 -16.48 -14.37 -8.63
CA ILE A 602 -15.98 -13.18 -7.92
C ILE A 602 -15.72 -13.48 -6.43
N ASN A 603 -14.67 -12.90 -5.84
CA ASN A 603 -14.32 -13.15 -4.44
C ASN A 603 -15.08 -12.26 -3.44
N GLY A 604 -15.40 -11.02 -3.82
CA GLY A 604 -16.13 -10.08 -2.97
C GLY A 604 -17.07 -9.17 -3.76
N LEU A 605 -18.22 -8.84 -3.17
CA LEU A 605 -19.23 -7.93 -3.70
C LEU A 605 -19.48 -6.81 -2.69
N ILE A 606 -19.20 -5.57 -3.08
CA ILE A 606 -19.49 -4.37 -2.29
C ILE A 606 -20.78 -3.74 -2.84
N TYR A 607 -21.80 -3.61 -1.99
CA TYR A 607 -23.11 -3.07 -2.39
C TYR A 607 -23.87 -2.46 -1.22
N ASP A 608 -24.90 -1.65 -1.53
CA ASP A 608 -25.61 -0.82 -0.56
C ASP A 608 -26.64 -1.62 0.27
N ARG A 609 -27.51 -2.38 -0.42
CA ARG A 609 -28.78 -2.84 0.17
C ARG A 609 -28.71 -4.26 0.74
N TYR A 610 -28.35 -4.37 2.03
CA TYR A 610 -28.49 -5.62 2.79
C TYR A 610 -29.92 -5.92 3.29
N PHE A 611 -30.77 -4.90 3.40
CA PHE A 611 -32.08 -5.00 4.05
C PHE A 611 -33.07 -5.96 3.37
N PHE A 612 -32.89 -6.26 2.08
CA PHE A 612 -33.87 -7.03 1.29
C PHE A 612 -33.56 -8.52 1.12
N PHE A 613 -32.31 -8.95 1.37
CA PHE A 613 -31.85 -10.23 0.81
C PHE A 613 -32.09 -11.45 1.69
N ARG A 614 -32.04 -11.31 3.02
CA ARG A 614 -32.23 -12.45 3.92
C ARG A 614 -33.68 -12.89 4.10
N TYR A 615 -34.65 -12.02 3.81
CA TYR A 615 -36.07 -12.40 3.87
C TYR A 615 -36.47 -13.32 2.72
N PHE A 616 -35.87 -13.18 1.54
CA PHE A 616 -36.21 -14.00 0.37
C PHE A 616 -35.59 -15.42 0.43
N PHE A 617 -34.35 -15.55 0.90
CA PHE A 617 -33.69 -16.87 1.00
C PHE A 617 -34.16 -17.73 2.18
N ARG A 618 -34.80 -17.14 3.21
CA ARG A 618 -35.42 -17.92 4.30
C ARG A 618 -36.72 -18.61 3.90
N ILE A 619 -37.34 -18.21 2.78
CA ILE A 619 -38.62 -18.77 2.31
C ILE A 619 -38.41 -19.99 1.41
N THR A 620 -37.21 -20.16 0.81
CA THR A 620 -36.95 -21.20 -0.20
C THR A 620 -36.02 -22.34 0.24
N VAL A 621 -35.50 -22.33 1.47
CA VAL A 621 -34.69 -23.45 1.99
C VAL A 621 -35.40 -24.05 3.21
N PRO A 622 -35.95 -25.28 3.14
CA PRO A 622 -36.46 -25.95 4.33
C PRO A 622 -35.31 -26.13 5.31
N LYS A 623 -35.55 -25.79 6.59
CA LYS A 623 -34.64 -26.09 7.69
C LYS A 623 -34.33 -27.59 7.68
N VAL A 624 -33.13 -27.95 7.24
CA VAL A 624 -32.53 -29.23 7.62
C VAL A 624 -31.74 -28.94 8.88
N SER A 625 -32.21 -29.47 9.99
CA SER A 625 -31.53 -29.45 11.27
C SER A 625 -30.21 -30.22 11.17
N ILE A 626 -29.09 -29.56 11.48
CA ILE A 626 -27.88 -30.19 12.04
C ILE A 626 -27.40 -29.29 13.17
#